data_AF-A0ABD6THG0-F1
#
_entry.id   AF-A0ABD6THG0-F1
#
_cell.length_a   1.000
_cell.length_b   1.000
_cell.length_c   1.000
_cell.angle_alpha   90.00
_cell.angle_beta   90.00
_cell.angle_gamma   90.00
#
_symmetry.space_group_name_H-M   'P 1'
#
loop_
_entity.id
_entity.type
_entity.pdbx_description
1 polymer ?
#
loop_
_entity_poly.entity_id
_entity_poly.type
_entity_poly.pdbx_seq_one_letter_code
_entity_poly.pdbx_strand_id
1 'polypeptide(L)' 'MIKDYFLLLFQTIQKNTQELSKVLLRLFNLLQQNGRKSHRYEKKTVFDILGVVYNCTMSDNQAA' A
#
# COMPACT_ATOMS: atom_id res chain seq x y z
N MET A 1 -27.09 14.15 -24.09
CA MET A 1 -28.17 13.71 -23.16
C MET A 1 -27.62 13.72 -21.74
N ILE A 2 -28.45 13.84 -20.70
CA ILE A 2 -27.96 13.89 -19.30
C ILE A 2 -27.07 12.70 -18.89
N LYS A 3 -27.20 11.56 -19.58
CA LYS A 3 -26.35 10.35 -19.45
C LYS A 3 -24.86 10.62 -19.73
N ASP A 4 -24.53 11.52 -20.63
CA ASP A 4 -23.14 11.82 -21.01
C ASP A 4 -22.40 12.56 -19.88
N TYR A 5 -23.14 13.36 -19.09
CA TYR A 5 -22.60 14.04 -17.91
C TYR A 5 -22.29 13.09 -16.76
N PHE A 6 -23.09 12.03 -16.57
CA PHE A 6 -22.78 11.00 -15.57
C PHE A 6 -21.52 10.22 -15.93
N LEU A 7 -21.32 9.91 -17.22
CA LEU A 7 -20.10 9.26 -17.68
C LEU A 7 -18.87 10.15 -17.46
N LEU A 8 -18.98 11.44 -17.79
CA LEU A 8 -17.91 12.43 -17.59
C LEU A 8 -17.56 12.59 -16.11
N LEU A 9 -18.57 12.61 -15.24
CA LEU A 9 -18.40 12.69 -13.78
C LEU A 9 -17.65 11.46 -13.25
N PHE A 10 -18.07 10.26 -13.65
CA PHE A 10 -17.41 9.03 -13.25
C PHE A 10 -15.94 8.99 -13.71
N GLN A 11 -15.67 9.34 -14.97
CA GLN A 11 -14.30 9.39 -15.51
C GLN A 11 -13.42 10.40 -14.76
N THR A 12 -13.97 11.56 -14.40
CA THR A 12 -13.23 12.59 -13.67
C THR A 12 -12.88 12.13 -12.25
N ILE A 13 -13.82 11.50 -11.55
CA ILE A 13 -13.58 10.89 -10.24
C ILE A 13 -12.52 9.79 -10.37
N GLN A 14 -12.71 8.86 -11.32
CA GLN A 14 -11.83 7.72 -11.52
C GLN A 14 -10.39 8.14 -11.88
N LYS A 15 -10.22 9.17 -12.72
CA LYS A 15 -8.90 9.70 -13.11
C LYS A 15 -8.13 10.18 -11.88
N ASN A 16 -8.77 10.92 -10.99
CA ASN A 16 -8.15 11.41 -9.78
C ASN A 16 -7.86 10.27 -8.79
N THR A 17 -8.79 9.30 -8.69
CA THR A 17 -8.58 8.10 -7.87
C THR A 17 -7.41 7.25 -8.36
N GLN A 18 -7.19 7.13 -9.67
CA GLN A 18 -6.08 6.36 -10.23
C GLN A 18 -4.72 6.95 -9.87
N GLU A 19 -4.55 8.27 -10.03
CA GLU A 19 -3.29 8.92 -9.65
C GLU A 19 -3.04 8.83 -8.15
N LEU A 20 -4.08 9.03 -7.32
CA LEU A 20 -3.97 8.84 -5.88
C LEU A 20 -3.60 7.39 -5.51
N SER A 21 -4.22 6.41 -6.17
CA SER A 21 -3.94 4.99 -5.95
C SER A 21 -2.49 4.64 -6.27
N LYS A 22 -1.92 5.21 -7.34
CA LYS A 22 -0.50 5.03 -7.68
C LYS A 22 0.42 5.59 -6.59
N VAL A 23 0.11 6.77 -6.06
CA VAL A 23 0.88 7.38 -4.97
C VAL A 23 0.79 6.54 -3.70
N LEU A 24 -0.42 6.12 -3.32
CA LEU A 24 -0.64 5.26 -2.15
C LEU A 24 0.09 3.91 -2.29
N LEU A 25 0.06 3.30 -3.47
CA LEU A 25 0.76 2.03 -3.71
C LEU A 25 2.28 2.19 -3.62
N ARG A 26 2.84 3.27 -4.17
CA ARG A 26 4.27 3.58 -4.04
C ARG A 26 4.64 3.82 -2.58
N LEU A 27 3.84 4.61 -1.86
CA LEU A 27 4.04 4.85 -0.43
C LEU A 27 3.99 3.55 0.36
N PHE A 28 3.01 2.69 0.10
CA PHE A 28 2.90 1.38 0.74
C PHE A 28 4.15 0.53 0.50
N ASN A 29 4.63 0.43 -0.73
CA ASN A 29 5.84 -0.35 -1.06
C ASN A 29 7.08 0.19 -0.34
N LEU A 30 7.25 1.53 -0.29
CA LEU A 30 8.36 2.16 0.43
C LEU A 30 8.26 1.90 1.94
N LEU A 31 7.07 2.06 2.51
CA LEU A 31 6.83 1.77 3.93
C LEU A 31 7.09 0.30 4.22
N GLN A 32 6.67 -0.64 3.37
CA GLN A 32 6.88 -2.07 3.57
C GLN A 32 8.38 -2.42 3.55
N GLN A 33 9.14 -1.91 2.57
CA GLN A 33 10.57 -2.16 2.47
C GLN A 33 11.35 -1.53 3.64
N ASN A 34 11.03 -0.30 4.00
CA ASN A 34 11.67 0.39 5.13
C ASN A 34 11.19 -0.15 6.47
N GLY A 35 9.96 -0.65 6.56
CA GLY A 35 9.39 -1.24 7.76
C GLY A 35 10.14 -2.52 8.15
N ARG A 36 10.45 -3.38 7.17
CA ARG A 36 11.32 -4.55 7.42
C ARG A 36 12.71 -4.15 7.94
N LYS A 37 13.29 -3.07 7.42
CA LYS A 37 14.58 -2.53 7.92
C LYS A 37 14.43 -1.93 9.33
N SER A 38 13.35 -1.19 9.57
CA SER A 38 13.01 -0.59 10.87
C SER A 38 12.89 -1.68 11.94
N HIS A 39 12.17 -2.76 11.63
CA HIS A 39 12.04 -3.93 12.50
C HIS A 39 13.38 -4.61 12.78
N ARG A 40 14.29 -4.70 11.80
CA ARG A 40 15.67 -5.19 12.03
C ARG A 40 16.41 -4.37 13.10
N TYR A 41 16.11 -3.08 13.22
CA TYR A 41 16.68 -2.20 14.25
C TYR A 41 15.75 -1.98 15.45
N GLU A 42 14.77 -2.87 15.66
CA GLU A 42 13.80 -2.84 16.76
C GLU A 42 12.97 -1.54 16.83
N LYS A 43 12.74 -0.90 15.69
CA LYS A 43 11.94 0.33 15.58
C LYS A 43 10.52 0.02 15.12
N LYS A 44 9.54 0.54 15.85
CA LYS A 44 8.12 0.52 15.46
C LYS A 44 7.88 1.39 14.23
N THR A 45 6.97 0.93 13.40
CA THR A 45 6.56 1.50 12.11
C THR A 45 5.08 1.89 12.16
N VAL A 46 4.62 2.62 11.13
CA VAL A 46 3.19 2.93 10.97
C VAL A 46 2.32 1.66 10.93
N PHE A 47 2.85 0.53 10.45
CA PHE A 47 2.13 -0.74 10.43
C PHE A 47 1.90 -1.30 11.82
N ASP A 48 2.86 -1.11 12.74
CA ASP A 48 2.72 -1.53 14.13
C ASP A 48 1.67 -0.68 14.87
N ILE A 49 1.57 0.61 14.52
CA ILE A 49 0.54 1.51 15.06
C ILE A 49 -0.85 1.11 14.54
N LEU A 50 -0.93 0.73 13.26
CA LEU A 50 -2.17 0.32 12.60
C LEU A 50 -2.54 -1.15 12.85
N GLY A 51 -1.72 -1.92 13.57
CA GLY A 51 -1.95 -3.35 13.83
C GLY A 51 -1.89 -4.24 12.59
N VAL A 52 -1.19 -3.81 11.53
CA VAL A 52 -1.07 -4.57 10.28
C VAL A 52 -0.04 -5.69 10.46
N VAL A 53 -0.50 -6.93 10.45
CA VAL A 53 0.36 -8.12 10.53
C VAL A 53 0.95 -8.42 9.14
N TYR A 54 2.28 -8.50 9.06
CA TYR A 54 2.93 -9.02 7.86
C TYR A 54 2.75 -10.55 7.83
N ASN A 55 2.17 -11.09 6.75
CA ASN A 55 2.39 -12.48 6.41
C ASN A 55 3.86 -12.62 5.98
N CYS A 56 4.74 -12.79 6.95
CA CYS A 56 6.10 -13.19 6.69
C CYS A 56 6.04 -14.65 6.27
N THR A 57 6.04 -14.93 4.96
CA THR A 57 6.51 -16.23 4.49
C THR A 57 7.99 -16.27 4.81
N MET A 58 8.32 -16.61 6.06
CA MET A 58 9.58 -17.26 6.36
C MET A 58 9.54 -18.52 5.50
N SER A 59 10.17 -18.49 4.32
CA SER A 59 10.61 -19.74 3.74
C SER A 59 11.57 -20.28 4.79
N ASP A 60 11.13 -21.30 5.52
CA ASP A 60 11.98 -22.03 6.45
C ASP A 60 13.22 -22.43 5.64
N ASN A 61 14.29 -21.67 5.80
CA ASN A 61 15.62 -22.17 5.52
C ASN A 61 15.82 -23.26 6.57
N GLN A 62 15.33 -24.46 6.28
CA GLN A 62 15.80 -25.67 6.91
C GLN A 62 17.30 -25.73 6.64
N ALA A 63 18.06 -25.16 7.57
CA ALA A 63 19.48 -25.39 7.70
C ALA A 63 19.65 -26.89 7.98
N ALA A 64 20.37 -27.57 7.08
CA ALA A 64 20.90 -28.91 7.28
C ALA A 64 22.09 -28.89 8.24
#